data_AF-A0A914R279-F1
#
_entry.id   AF-A0A914R279-F1
#
_cell.length_a   1.000
_cell.length_b   1.000
_cell.length_c   1.000
_cell.angle_alpha   90.00
_cell.angle_beta   90.00
_cell.angle_gamma   90.00
#
_symmetry.space_group_name_H-M   'P 1'
#
loop_
_entity.id
_entity.type
_entity.pdbx_description
1 polymer ?
#
loop_
_entity_poly.entity_id
_entity_poly.type
_entity_poly.pdbx_seq_one_letter_code
_entity_poly.pdbx_strand_id
1 'polypeptide(L)'
;EFALGNDQNDVIYNRSQVVILPVVKPQSLLVEHEEPEPITVSHLNATALEVDFLGSAPRFLVIEPPTMGRLVMDGNVNDSVVFFTLADVHNGRLFYMPFEVDGETTDSIELQLDADGIQPARFRLV
;
A
#
# COMPACT_ATOMS: atom_id res chain seq x y z
N GLU A 1 21.00 -5.77 -17.69
CA GLU A 1 21.80 -6.85 -18.29
C GLU A 1 23.23 -6.35 -18.36
N PHE A 2 24.17 -7.03 -17.70
CA PHE A 2 25.57 -6.61 -17.66
C PHE A 2 26.44 -7.81 -18.02
N ALA A 3 27.22 -7.69 -19.09
CA ALA A 3 28.20 -8.70 -19.49
C ALA A 3 29.60 -8.11 -19.28
N LEU A 4 30.42 -8.81 -18.50
CA LEU A 4 31.85 -8.57 -18.39
C LEU A 4 32.56 -9.65 -19.21
N GLY A 5 33.24 -9.25 -20.28
CA GLY A 5 34.03 -10.14 -21.13
C GLY A 5 35.51 -10.02 -20.81
N ASN A 6 36.18 -11.15 -20.60
CA ASN A 6 37.64 -11.27 -20.66
C ASN A 6 38.07 -11.55 -22.12
N ASP A 7 39.32 -11.26 -22.46
CA ASP A 7 40.01 -11.48 -23.73
C ASP A 7 39.98 -12.93 -24.28
N GLN A 8 39.48 -13.89 -23.49
CA GLN A 8 39.28 -15.29 -23.87
C GLN A 8 37.87 -15.64 -24.35
N ASN A 9 37.00 -14.65 -24.63
CA ASN A 9 35.67 -14.87 -25.20
C ASN A 9 34.71 -15.70 -24.32
N ASP A 10 35.07 -15.99 -23.07
CA ASP A 10 34.20 -16.64 -22.10
C ASP A 10 33.22 -15.61 -21.52
N VAL A 11 31.97 -15.69 -21.97
CA VAL A 11 30.86 -14.88 -21.45
C VAL A 11 30.23 -15.66 -20.29
N ILE A 12 30.49 -15.20 -19.07
CA ILE A 12 29.80 -15.74 -17.89
C ILE A 12 28.39 -15.16 -17.86
N TYR A 13 27.40 -15.98 -18.20
CA TYR A 13 25.99 -15.63 -18.06
C TYR A 13 25.56 -15.80 -16.60
N ASN A 14 25.49 -14.70 -15.84
CA ASN A 14 24.87 -14.72 -14.53
C ASN A 14 23.35 -14.56 -14.68
N ARG A 15 22.58 -15.62 -14.42
CA ARG A 15 21.11 -15.60 -14.49
C ARG A 15 20.53 -15.22 -13.13
N SER A 16 20.20 -13.95 -12.94
CA SER A 16 19.46 -13.49 -11.77
C SER A 16 17.97 -13.85 -11.93
N GLN A 17 17.42 -14.61 -10.99
CA GLN A 17 15.99 -14.84 -10.88
C GLN A 17 15.38 -13.74 -10.01
N VAL A 18 14.52 -12.91 -10.57
CA VAL A 18 13.73 -11.94 -9.81
C VAL A 18 12.41 -12.62 -9.46
N VAL A 19 12.18 -12.86 -8.16
CA VAL A 19 10.90 -13.33 -7.64
C VAL A 19 10.14 -12.14 -7.09
N ILE A 20 8.99 -11.82 -7.69
CA ILE A 20 8.09 -10.79 -7.17
C ILE A 20 7.18 -11.45 -6.14
N LEU A 21 7.48 -11.25 -4.85
CA LEU A 21 6.56 -11.60 -3.78
C LEU A 21 5.60 -10.43 -3.56
N PRO A 22 4.27 -10.62 -3.65
CA PRO A 22 3.32 -9.57 -3.31
C PRO A 22 3.47 -9.23 -1.83
N VAL A 23 3.95 -8.02 -1.55
CA VAL A 23 4.31 -7.55 -0.21
C VAL A 23 3.07 -7.30 0.65
N VAL A 24 1.93 -6.99 0.02
CA VAL A 24 0.66 -6.71 0.71
C VAL A 24 -0.42 -7.61 0.14
N LYS A 25 -1.24 -8.18 1.02
CA LYS A 25 -2.50 -8.84 0.67
C LYS A 25 -3.63 -7.97 1.20
N PRO A 26 -4.19 -7.06 0.39
CA PRO A 26 -5.29 -6.23 0.85
C PRO A 26 -6.50 -7.09 1.18
N GLN A 27 -7.11 -6.84 2.33
CA GLN A 27 -8.41 -7.40 2.72
C GLN A 27 -9.48 -6.35 2.51
N SER A 28 -10.68 -6.79 2.15
CA SER A 28 -11.80 -5.88 1.94
C SER A 28 -12.29 -5.22 3.21
N LEU A 29 -12.71 -3.96 3.07
CA LEU A 29 -13.29 -3.17 4.15
C LEU A 29 -14.81 -3.21 4.04
N LEU A 30 -15.50 -3.77 5.04
CA LEU A 30 -16.96 -3.71 5.11
C LEU A 30 -17.39 -2.46 5.85
N VAL A 31 -18.25 -1.65 5.24
CA VAL A 31 -18.78 -0.42 5.82
C VAL A 31 -20.30 -0.60 5.96
N GLU A 32 -20.77 -0.78 7.18
CA GLU A 32 -22.20 -1.08 7.44
C GLU A 32 -23.06 0.18 7.62
N HIS A 33 -22.44 1.31 7.99
CA HIS A 33 -23.10 2.57 8.32
C HIS A 33 -22.32 3.76 7.75
N GLU A 34 -22.93 4.96 7.73
CA GLU A 34 -22.26 6.21 7.33
C GLU A 34 -21.23 6.72 8.37
N GLU A 35 -20.69 5.81 9.18
CA GLU A 35 -19.68 6.10 10.18
C GLU A 35 -18.27 5.85 9.62
N PRO A 36 -17.24 6.58 10.11
CA PRO A 36 -15.87 6.31 9.72
C PRO A 36 -15.42 4.90 10.11
N GLU A 37 -14.98 4.11 9.13
CA GLU A 37 -14.50 2.74 9.34
C GLU A 37 -12.96 2.72 9.43
N PRO A 38 -12.36 2.14 10.49
CA PRO A 38 -10.92 2.12 10.66
C PRO A 38 -10.21 1.23 9.62
N ILE A 39 -9.15 1.77 9.02
CA ILE A 39 -8.23 0.99 8.20
C ILE A 39 -7.09 0.48 9.09
N THR A 40 -7.08 -0.84 9.32
CA THR A 40 -6.08 -1.49 10.18
C THR A 40 -5.07 -2.31 9.37
N VAL A 41 -4.12 -2.91 10.07
CA VAL A 41 -3.09 -3.79 9.50
C VAL A 41 -3.69 -5.01 8.80
N SER A 42 -4.91 -5.43 9.14
CA SER A 42 -5.61 -6.50 8.41
C SER A 42 -5.83 -6.13 6.94
N HIS A 43 -6.09 -4.85 6.66
CA HIS A 43 -6.33 -4.31 5.32
C HIS A 43 -5.03 -3.97 4.60
N LEU A 44 -4.01 -3.48 5.32
CA LEU A 44 -2.75 -2.97 4.74
C LEU A 44 -1.51 -3.58 5.41
N ASN A 45 -1.40 -4.90 5.42
CA ASN A 45 -0.25 -5.56 6.05
C ASN A 45 1.01 -5.42 5.19
N ALA A 46 1.93 -4.55 5.63
CA ALA A 46 3.26 -4.38 5.07
C ALA A 46 4.38 -4.59 6.11
N THR A 47 4.09 -5.23 7.24
CA THR A 47 5.05 -5.42 8.35
C THR A 47 6.29 -6.23 7.94
N ALA A 48 6.18 -7.08 6.91
CA ALA A 48 7.34 -7.77 6.35
C ALA A 48 8.43 -6.79 5.85
N LEU A 49 8.05 -5.60 5.36
CA LEU A 49 9.02 -4.60 4.93
C LEU A 49 9.81 -4.00 6.09
N GLU A 50 9.20 -3.86 7.27
CA GLU A 50 9.89 -3.34 8.45
C GLU A 50 10.90 -4.36 9.02
N VAL A 51 10.54 -5.65 8.96
CA VAL A 51 11.32 -6.75 9.54
C VAL A 51 12.45 -7.20 8.60
N ASP A 52 12.12 -7.45 7.33
CA ASP A 52 13.06 -8.06 6.38
C ASP A 52 14.08 -7.04 5.82
N PHE A 53 13.73 -5.75 5.87
CA PHE A 53 14.57 -4.65 5.37
C PHE A 53 14.89 -3.63 6.48
N LEU A 54 15.39 -4.13 7.61
CA LEU A 54 15.86 -3.38 8.79
C LEU A 54 16.03 -1.87 8.56
N GLY A 55 15.04 -1.09 8.99
CA GLY A 55 15.04 0.38 8.87
C GLY A 55 14.20 0.94 7.73
N SER A 56 13.58 0.11 6.89
CA SER A 56 12.59 0.59 5.93
C SER A 56 11.35 1.11 6.65
N ALA A 57 10.86 2.28 6.23
CA ALA A 57 9.63 2.88 6.71
C ALA A 57 8.56 2.79 5.60
N PRO A 58 7.63 1.82 5.68
CA PRO A 58 6.60 1.64 4.66
C PRO A 58 5.66 2.85 4.61
N ARG A 59 5.49 3.37 3.40
CA ARG A 59 4.75 4.59 3.10
C ARG A 59 3.74 4.32 2.01
N PHE A 60 2.54 4.87 2.15
CA PHE A 60 1.46 4.71 1.19
C PHE A 60 1.11 6.07 0.58
N LEU A 61 0.98 6.08 -0.74
CA LEU A 61 0.49 7.21 -1.52
C LEU A 61 -0.84 6.83 -2.16
N VAL A 62 -1.85 7.68 -2.04
CA VAL A 62 -3.11 7.53 -2.75
C VAL A 62 -2.91 7.96 -4.20
N ILE A 63 -2.99 7.00 -5.12
CA ILE A 63 -2.86 7.23 -6.57
C ILE A 63 -4.24 7.58 -7.16
N GLU A 64 -5.24 6.77 -6.83
CA GLU A 64 -6.64 7.01 -7.18
C GLU A 64 -7.45 7.02 -5.89
N PRO A 65 -8.07 8.16 -5.51
CA PRO A 65 -8.90 8.23 -4.32
C PRO A 65 -10.21 7.44 -4.50
N PRO A 66 -10.86 7.05 -3.40
CA PRO A 66 -12.20 6.49 -3.44
C PRO A 66 -13.21 7.45 -4.09
N THR A 67 -14.26 6.89 -4.69
CA THR A 67 -15.33 7.65 -5.35
C THR A 67 -16.58 7.81 -4.51
N MET A 68 -16.78 6.92 -3.54
CA MET A 68 -17.94 6.84 -2.65
C MET A 68 -17.56 7.21 -1.20
N GLY A 69 -16.41 7.85 -1.02
CA GLY A 69 -15.91 8.27 0.28
C GLY A 69 -14.58 8.99 0.19
N ARG A 70 -13.90 9.09 1.32
CA ARG A 70 -12.55 9.64 1.42
C ARG A 70 -11.76 8.98 2.55
N LEU A 71 -10.44 8.97 2.42
CA LEU A 71 -9.56 8.64 3.53
C LEU A 71 -9.38 9.86 4.42
N VAL A 72 -9.43 9.67 5.73
CA VAL A 72 -9.26 10.73 6.74
C VAL A 72 -8.32 10.29 7.86
N MET A 73 -7.67 11.27 8.49
CA MET A 73 -6.89 11.01 9.71
C MET A 73 -7.73 11.27 10.95
N ASP A 74 -7.41 10.57 12.04
CA ASP A 74 -7.93 10.90 13.36
C ASP A 74 -7.69 12.38 13.68
N GLY A 75 -8.75 13.05 14.17
CA GLY A 75 -8.76 14.48 14.45
C GLY A 75 -8.80 15.41 13.22
N ASN A 76 -8.72 14.89 11.99
CA ASN A 76 -8.88 15.67 10.76
C ASN A 76 -9.75 14.94 9.72
N VAL A 77 -11.07 15.03 9.90
CA VAL A 77 -12.08 14.39 9.05
C VAL A 77 -12.46 15.21 7.80
N ASN A 78 -12.01 16.46 7.71
CA ASN A 78 -12.38 17.37 6.62
C ASN A 78 -11.42 17.29 5.43
N ASP A 79 -10.18 16.88 5.67
CA ASP A 79 -9.15 16.80 4.64
C ASP A 79 -8.95 15.35 4.18
N SER A 80 -8.94 15.15 2.86
CA SER A 80 -8.63 13.84 2.28
C SER A 80 -7.14 13.54 2.45
N VAL A 81 -6.85 12.34 2.97
CA VAL A 81 -5.48 11.83 3.09
C VAL A 81 -4.96 11.43 1.72
N VAL A 82 -3.81 12.01 1.33
CA VAL A 82 -3.07 11.64 0.12
C VAL A 82 -1.85 10.77 0.43
N PHE A 83 -1.35 10.82 1.66
CA PHE A 83 -0.15 10.12 2.10
C PHE A 83 -0.29 9.70 3.56
N PHE A 84 0.13 8.48 3.89
CA PHE A 84 0.15 7.96 5.25
C PHE A 84 1.24 6.89 5.41
N THR A 85 1.57 6.54 6.65
CA THR A 85 2.58 5.53 6.96
C THR A 85 1.95 4.25 7.51
N LEU A 86 2.70 3.13 7.50
CA LEU A 86 2.26 1.94 8.20
C LEU A 86 2.12 2.16 9.72
N ALA A 87 2.91 3.07 10.30
CA ALA A 87 2.77 3.48 11.69
C ALA A 87 1.41 4.16 11.96
N ASP A 88 0.88 4.96 11.03
CA ASP A 88 -0.46 5.55 11.17
C ASP A 88 -1.55 4.47 11.21
N VAL A 89 -1.42 3.43 10.38
CA VAL A 89 -2.30 2.25 10.36
C VAL A 89 -2.19 1.46 11.67
N HIS A 90 -0.97 1.19 12.15
CA HIS A 90 -0.74 0.51 13.44
C HIS A 90 -1.34 1.26 14.62
N ASN A 91 -1.26 2.59 14.60
CA ASN A 91 -1.79 3.44 15.66
C ASN A 91 -3.29 3.72 15.51
N GLY A 92 -3.97 3.12 14.52
CA GLY A 92 -5.42 3.29 14.32
C GLY A 92 -5.82 4.71 13.93
N ARG A 93 -4.96 5.43 13.21
CA ARG A 93 -5.17 6.85 12.87
C ARG A 93 -5.81 7.07 11.50
N LEU A 94 -5.95 6.03 10.69
CA LEU A 94 -6.47 6.11 9.32
C LEU A 94 -7.86 5.50 9.24
N PHE A 95 -8.79 6.22 8.63
CA PHE A 95 -10.17 5.80 8.47
C PHE A 95 -10.64 6.01 7.03
N TYR A 96 -11.57 5.17 6.60
CA TYR A 96 -12.40 5.43 5.44
C TYR A 96 -13.71 6.09 5.91
N MET A 97 -14.03 7.24 5.36
CA MET A 97 -15.28 7.96 5.61
C MET A 97 -16.17 7.85 4.38
N PRO A 98 -17.28 7.08 4.44
CA PRO A 98 -18.21 6.99 3.32
C PRO A 98 -18.90 8.34 3.06
N PHE A 99 -19.25 8.59 1.80
CA PHE A 99 -20.28 9.56 1.45
C PHE A 99 -21.66 8.90 1.52
N GLU A 100 -22.71 9.71 1.58
CA GLU A 100 -24.09 9.23 1.51
C GLU A 100 -24.31 8.49 0.17
N VAL A 101 -24.73 7.23 0.26
CA VAL A 101 -24.94 6.34 -0.88
C VAL A 101 -26.29 5.64 -0.77
N ASP A 102 -27.02 5.59 -1.88
CA ASP A 102 -28.30 4.86 -1.97
C ASP A 102 -28.03 3.36 -2.22
N GLY A 103 -28.12 2.56 -1.16
CA GLY A 103 -28.04 1.10 -1.22
C GLY A 103 -26.61 0.53 -1.16
N GLU A 104 -26.48 -0.78 -1.40
CA GLU A 104 -25.19 -1.47 -1.38
C GLU A 104 -24.35 -1.10 -2.60
N THR A 105 -23.11 -0.67 -2.36
CA THR A 105 -22.15 -0.32 -3.40
C THR A 105 -20.77 -0.89 -3.10
N THR A 106 -19.85 -0.74 -4.04
CA THR A 106 -18.45 -1.11 -3.90
C THR A 106 -17.61 0.08 -4.33
N ASP A 107 -16.64 0.45 -3.50
CA ASP A 107 -15.67 1.49 -3.82
C ASP A 107 -14.27 0.89 -3.93
N SER A 108 -13.31 1.66 -4.39
CA SER A 108 -11.93 1.21 -4.40
C SER A 108 -10.93 2.34 -4.36
N ILE A 109 -9.76 2.04 -3.81
CA ILE A 109 -8.65 2.99 -3.65
C ILE A 109 -7.41 2.39 -4.29
N GLU A 110 -6.78 3.09 -5.23
CA GLU A 110 -5.46 2.69 -5.73
C GLU A 110 -4.37 3.30 -4.84
N LEU A 111 -3.55 2.43 -4.25
CA LEU A 111 -2.46 2.80 -3.37
C LEU A 111 -1.12 2.38 -3.99
N GLN A 112 -0.12 3.23 -3.82
CA GLN A 112 1.28 2.88 -4.03
C GLN A 112 1.97 2.70 -2.67
N LEU A 113 2.53 1.53 -2.44
CA LEU A 113 3.43 1.25 -1.33
C LEU A 113 4.87 1.51 -1.75
N ASP A 114 5.58 2.27 -0.94
CA ASP A 114 6.99 2.62 -1.10
C ASP A 114 7.75 2.33 0.21
N ALA A 115 9.01 1.93 0.08
CA ALA A 115 9.93 1.69 1.18
C ALA A 115 11.37 1.83 0.68
N ASP A 116 12.27 2.22 1.59
CA ASP A 116 13.64 2.57 1.22
C ASP A 116 14.40 1.35 0.67
N GLY A 117 14.96 1.50 -0.54
CA GLY A 117 15.68 0.42 -1.22
C GLY A 117 14.79 -0.65 -1.85
N ILE A 118 13.46 -0.47 -1.82
CA ILE A 118 12.49 -1.40 -2.39
C ILE A 118 11.81 -0.76 -3.60
N GLN A 119 11.55 -1.56 -4.63
CA GLN A 119 10.77 -1.10 -5.76
C GLN A 119 9.31 -0.85 -5.32
N PRO A 120 8.72 0.33 -5.63
CA PRO A 120 7.34 0.60 -5.27
C PRO A 120 6.36 -0.39 -5.88
N ALA A 121 5.32 -0.73 -5.14
CA ALA A 121 4.24 -1.63 -5.57
C ALA A 121 2.91 -0.89 -5.57
N ARG A 122 2.07 -1.14 -6.57
CA ARG A 122 0.69 -0.61 -6.62
C ARG A 122 -0.32 -1.72 -6.44
N PHE A 123 -1.38 -1.42 -5.71
CA PHE A 123 -2.48 -2.34 -5.47
C PHE A 123 -3.77 -1.58 -5.18
N ARG A 124 -4.88 -2.31 -5.24
CA ARG A 124 -6.22 -1.77 -4.97
C ARG A 124 -6.75 -2.32 -3.66
N LEU A 125 -7.22 -1.42 -2.79
CA LEU A 125 -8.07 -1.75 -1.65
C LEU A 125 -9.53 -1.63 -2.11
N VAL A 126 -10.35 -2.63 -1.82
CA VAL A 126 -11.77 -2.73 -2.24
C VAL A 126 -12.64 -2.95 -1.01
#